data_AF-A0A6G0X2C7-F1
#
_entry.id   AF-A0A6G0X2C7-F1
#
_cell.length_a   1.000
_cell.length_b   1.000
_cell.length_c   1.000
_cell.angle_alpha   90.00
_cell.angle_beta   90.00
_cell.angle_gamma   90.00
#
_symmetry.space_group_name_H-M   'P 1'
#
loop_
_entity.id
_entity.type
_entity.pdbx_description
1 polymer ?
#
loop_
_entity_poly.entity_id
_entity_poly.type
_entity_poly.pdbx_seq_one_letter_code
_entity_poly.pdbx_strand_id
1 'polypeptide(L)'
;MLKLSPHLFSLKPFGLFNASGNAHFVCSRAQEEVAAAAEIQRCARRYLRRDVLFHKRRHAAAVRIQSCYRRHAATLHFHRWLHEAKLDRAATHIQKSYRRKRARAAFLTTLVFYCQTEAAIVLQRWMRGSVFHLKWLRRRGAEVLAAEAATCIQRCIRAFLARQWFHRIRGYRSAQTIQRAWRRSRRRGHVRINAAMACLRREFDATMHDLGALVVQAVARGFLGRCRVRMLRKRLRCLLLLQATWRKYVVRQQQTKARHERRFKRIMAAHRIQAMFRGYQERRLFRMAISKSCVPMYLRASRIRFKEEQMRFRERFHEQIAWSAASVIETKWRQYVERREARRVKEMTAAEIIQRKFRSYRARRWFQAYAARVVKSAKSIQRMVRSRQERDRTKQYIAQMQRVVKEAQAVKMNQAARRVQAAWRRKHGQMAHHLRKMAQEEMNQHRVHSAKKIQAFVRRRRHLRQNKRNMAAAMANISQMVAARLNAAKKIQRNYRAYHAGRLGKAMLRSLKLSRRKKERRLARQRIIAEYLVEASAERSQETDLLAKTRANHEKIQAEKDRKEAEARAAKAERRRQALLAAEKNVRPVTILPSKKKASKTAWIEAWDGDGNKYFYNPETGESRWTIE
;
A
#
# COMPACT_ATOMS: atom_id res chain seq x y z
N MET A 1 -75.25 23.39 -17.04
CA MET A 1 -75.56 24.15 -18.27
C MET A 1 -76.05 23.20 -19.36
N LEU A 2 -77.31 22.79 -19.29
CA LEU A 2 -78.02 22.16 -20.40
C LEU A 2 -79.22 23.07 -20.70
N LYS A 3 -79.26 23.55 -21.94
CA LYS A 3 -80.26 24.46 -22.47
C LYS A 3 -81.55 23.69 -22.77
N LEU A 4 -82.66 24.20 -22.26
CA LEU A 4 -84.01 24.01 -22.79
C LEU A 4 -84.11 24.63 -24.18
N SER A 5 -84.91 24.02 -25.07
CA SER A 5 -86.02 24.72 -25.74
C SER A 5 -86.88 23.81 -26.65
N PRO A 6 -88.14 24.21 -26.92
CA PRO A 6 -89.28 23.36 -27.26
C PRO A 6 -89.80 23.59 -28.70
N HIS A 7 -90.80 22.80 -29.15
CA HIS A 7 -91.80 23.10 -30.20
C HIS A 7 -92.70 21.85 -30.36
N LEU A 8 -94.00 21.86 -30.68
CA LEU A 8 -95.06 22.86 -30.80
C LEU A 8 -96.36 22.03 -30.97
N PHE A 9 -97.45 22.45 -30.31
CA PHE A 9 -98.81 21.99 -30.58
C PHE A 9 -99.29 22.52 -31.95
N SER A 10 -100.08 21.73 -32.68
CA SER A 10 -101.04 22.24 -33.67
C SER A 10 -102.23 21.28 -33.73
N LEU A 11 -103.41 21.84 -33.47
CA LEU A 11 -104.71 21.19 -33.40
C LEU A 11 -105.67 21.97 -34.32
N LYS A 12 -106.60 21.21 -34.94
CA LYS A 12 -107.86 21.58 -35.62
C LYS A 12 -107.78 22.06 -37.09
N PRO A 13 -108.90 22.00 -37.88
CA PRO A 13 -110.27 21.61 -37.54
C PRO A 13 -110.97 20.58 -38.48
N PHE A 14 -112.14 20.14 -38.01
CA PHE A 14 -113.25 19.50 -38.73
C PHE A 14 -113.76 20.33 -39.93
N GLY A 15 -114.19 19.65 -40.99
CA GLY A 15 -115.05 20.17 -42.05
C GLY A 15 -115.95 19.06 -42.59
N LEU A 16 -117.26 19.20 -42.40
CA LEU A 16 -118.34 18.41 -43.00
C LEU A 16 -118.61 18.89 -44.44
N PHE A 17 -118.88 17.99 -45.39
CA PHE A 17 -119.91 18.18 -46.44
C PHE A 17 -120.22 16.86 -47.18
N ASN A 18 -121.49 16.71 -47.57
CA ASN A 18 -122.18 15.51 -48.04
C ASN A 18 -122.03 15.20 -49.55
N ALA A 19 -122.21 13.89 -49.84
CA ALA A 19 -122.94 13.26 -50.95
C ALA A 19 -122.58 13.50 -52.43
N SER A 20 -122.00 12.47 -53.07
CA SER A 20 -122.39 11.85 -54.36
C SER A 20 -121.48 10.63 -54.54
N GLY A 21 -121.97 9.39 -54.70
CA GLY A 21 -122.75 8.91 -55.83
C GLY A 21 -121.86 8.06 -56.75
N ASN A 22 -121.71 6.77 -56.43
CA ASN A 22 -121.35 5.67 -57.36
C ASN A 22 -120.05 5.71 -58.18
N ALA A 23 -118.89 5.99 -57.57
CA ALA A 23 -117.57 5.64 -58.14
C ALA A 23 -116.55 5.09 -57.12
N HIS A 24 -116.98 4.76 -55.89
CA HIS A 24 -116.07 4.58 -54.75
C HIS A 24 -115.55 3.15 -54.50
N PHE A 25 -116.13 2.12 -55.12
CA PHE A 25 -115.76 0.73 -54.79
C PHE A 25 -114.42 0.26 -55.40
N VAL A 26 -113.97 0.85 -56.51
CA VAL A 26 -112.67 0.51 -57.13
C VAL A 26 -111.53 1.35 -56.52
N CYS A 27 -111.82 2.57 -56.07
CA CYS A 27 -110.85 3.47 -55.45
C CYS A 27 -110.52 3.08 -53.99
N SER A 28 -111.47 2.51 -53.23
CA SER A 28 -111.18 2.02 -51.86
C SER A 28 -110.31 0.77 -51.84
N ARG A 29 -110.50 -0.16 -52.80
CA ARG A 29 -109.71 -1.39 -52.91
C ARG A 29 -108.24 -1.12 -53.27
N ALA A 30 -108.00 -0.17 -54.18
CA ALA A 30 -106.64 0.27 -54.50
C ALA A 30 -105.96 0.99 -53.33
N GLN A 31 -106.72 1.78 -52.55
CA GLN A 31 -106.19 2.43 -51.34
C GLN A 31 -105.90 1.42 -50.21
N GLU A 32 -106.72 0.38 -50.07
CA GLU A 32 -106.48 -0.74 -49.14
C GLU A 32 -105.26 -1.57 -49.53
N GLU A 33 -105.05 -1.86 -50.82
CA GLU A 33 -103.85 -2.54 -51.31
C GLU A 33 -102.58 -1.71 -51.08
N VAL A 34 -102.64 -0.39 -51.32
CA VAL A 34 -101.53 0.52 -51.03
C VAL A 34 -101.27 0.62 -49.51
N ALA A 35 -102.31 0.62 -48.68
CA ALA A 35 -102.19 0.62 -47.22
C ALA A 35 -101.58 -0.70 -46.71
N ALA A 36 -102.04 -1.85 -47.21
CA ALA A 36 -101.50 -3.16 -46.89
C ALA A 36 -100.03 -3.30 -47.34
N ALA A 37 -99.69 -2.84 -48.55
CA ALA A 37 -98.31 -2.80 -49.02
C ALA A 37 -97.43 -1.88 -48.15
N ALA A 38 -97.94 -0.73 -47.72
CA ALA A 38 -97.23 0.17 -46.81
C ALA A 38 -97.01 -0.44 -45.42
N GLU A 39 -97.95 -1.27 -44.95
CA GLU A 39 -97.86 -1.98 -43.67
C GLU A 39 -96.85 -3.15 -43.74
N ILE A 40 -96.88 -3.93 -44.82
CA ILE A 40 -95.86 -4.95 -45.12
C ILE A 40 -94.47 -4.31 -45.19
N GLN A 41 -94.33 -3.18 -45.89
CA GLN A 41 -93.07 -2.45 -45.95
C GLN A 41 -92.63 -1.91 -44.58
N ARG A 42 -93.56 -1.45 -43.71
CA ARG A 42 -93.23 -1.04 -42.33
C ARG A 42 -92.74 -2.22 -41.51
N CYS A 43 -93.38 -3.38 -41.61
CA CYS A 43 -92.97 -4.61 -40.93
C CYS A 43 -91.61 -5.08 -41.41
N ALA A 44 -91.36 -5.11 -42.73
CA ALA A 44 -90.06 -5.45 -43.31
C ALA A 44 -88.96 -4.48 -42.84
N ARG A 45 -89.22 -3.16 -42.85
CA ARG A 45 -88.25 -2.16 -42.34
C ARG A 45 -87.99 -2.32 -40.84
N ARG A 46 -89.00 -2.63 -40.02
CA ARG A 46 -88.81 -2.91 -38.59
C ARG A 46 -87.95 -4.15 -38.37
N TYR A 47 -88.22 -5.22 -39.12
CA TYR A 47 -87.44 -6.45 -39.05
C TYR A 47 -85.97 -6.20 -39.42
N LEU A 48 -85.70 -5.59 -40.59
CA LEU A 48 -84.35 -5.23 -41.02
C LEU A 48 -83.63 -4.34 -40.01
N ARG A 49 -84.34 -3.35 -39.43
CA ARG A 49 -83.74 -2.46 -38.42
C ARG A 49 -83.41 -3.20 -37.12
N ARG A 50 -84.23 -4.16 -36.72
CA ARG A 50 -84.01 -5.00 -35.53
C ARG A 50 -82.85 -5.97 -35.76
N ASP A 51 -82.72 -6.52 -36.96
CA ASP A 51 -81.63 -7.40 -37.35
C ASP A 51 -80.28 -6.66 -37.42
N VAL A 52 -80.24 -5.48 -38.05
CA VAL A 52 -79.05 -4.60 -38.03
C VAL A 52 -78.64 -4.22 -36.60
N LEU A 53 -79.61 -3.93 -35.72
CA LEU A 53 -79.32 -3.64 -34.31
C LEU A 53 -78.79 -4.87 -33.56
N PHE A 54 -79.32 -6.05 -33.84
CA PHE A 54 -78.84 -7.32 -33.27
C PHE A 54 -77.37 -7.57 -33.67
N HIS A 55 -77.04 -7.45 -34.96
CA HIS A 55 -75.66 -7.60 -35.44
C HIS A 55 -74.71 -6.54 -34.87
N LYS A 56 -75.14 -5.27 -34.76
CA LYS A 56 -74.35 -4.22 -34.10
C LYS A 56 -74.08 -4.51 -32.62
N ARG A 57 -75.09 -5.01 -31.89
CA ARG A 57 -74.93 -5.41 -30.47
C ARG A 57 -74.00 -6.59 -30.33
N ARG A 58 -74.12 -7.61 -31.19
CA ARG A 58 -73.23 -8.78 -31.22
C ARG A 58 -71.78 -8.37 -31.51
N HIS A 59 -71.56 -7.50 -32.49
CA HIS A 59 -70.24 -6.95 -32.79
C HIS A 59 -69.67 -6.15 -31.60
N ALA A 60 -70.47 -5.28 -30.96
CA ALA A 60 -70.04 -4.53 -29.79
C ALA A 60 -69.70 -5.43 -28.59
N ALA A 61 -70.47 -6.51 -28.37
CA ALA A 61 -70.18 -7.51 -27.36
C ALA A 61 -68.87 -8.26 -27.65
N ALA A 62 -68.64 -8.68 -28.90
CA ALA A 62 -67.40 -9.31 -29.32
C ALA A 62 -66.18 -8.39 -29.12
N VAL A 63 -66.28 -7.12 -29.48
CA VAL A 63 -65.23 -6.12 -29.24
C VAL A 63 -64.94 -5.95 -27.75
N ARG A 64 -65.98 -5.95 -26.90
CA ARG A 64 -65.82 -5.89 -25.44
C ARG A 64 -65.10 -7.13 -24.90
N ILE A 65 -65.49 -8.33 -25.33
CA ILE A 65 -64.86 -9.59 -24.92
C ILE A 65 -63.38 -9.60 -25.34
N GLN A 66 -63.07 -9.22 -26.59
CA GLN A 66 -61.70 -9.11 -27.09
C GLN A 66 -60.87 -8.09 -26.30
N SER A 67 -61.45 -6.93 -25.96
CA SER A 67 -60.79 -5.93 -25.11
C SER A 67 -60.50 -6.47 -23.71
N CYS A 68 -61.47 -7.16 -23.09
CA CYS A 68 -61.27 -7.77 -21.77
C CYS A 68 -60.21 -8.88 -21.81
N TYR A 69 -60.21 -9.72 -22.83
CA TYR A 69 -59.21 -10.77 -23.02
C TYR A 69 -57.79 -10.20 -23.19
N ARG A 70 -57.62 -9.18 -24.05
CA ARG A 70 -56.32 -8.50 -24.22
C ARG A 70 -55.81 -7.90 -22.91
N ARG A 71 -56.70 -7.29 -22.13
CA ARG A 71 -56.36 -6.75 -20.81
C ARG A 71 -55.95 -7.87 -19.85
N HIS A 72 -56.71 -8.96 -19.79
CA HIS A 72 -56.39 -10.10 -18.95
C HIS A 72 -55.03 -10.74 -19.32
N ALA A 73 -54.79 -10.97 -20.61
CA ALA A 73 -53.52 -11.50 -21.12
C ALA A 73 -52.34 -10.59 -20.78
N ALA A 74 -52.48 -9.27 -20.94
CA ALA A 74 -51.45 -8.30 -20.55
C ALA A 74 -51.15 -8.33 -19.05
N THR A 75 -52.19 -8.42 -18.20
CA THR A 75 -52.03 -8.53 -16.74
C THR A 75 -51.31 -9.81 -16.35
N LEU A 76 -51.69 -10.95 -16.93
CA LEU A 76 -51.02 -12.25 -16.72
C LEU A 76 -49.54 -12.20 -17.13
N HIS A 77 -49.26 -11.64 -18.31
CA HIS A 77 -47.89 -11.53 -18.81
C HIS A 77 -47.04 -10.60 -17.94
N PHE A 78 -47.62 -9.51 -17.44
CA PHE A 78 -46.97 -8.60 -16.51
C PHE A 78 -46.68 -9.25 -15.16
N HIS A 79 -47.60 -10.06 -14.63
CA HIS A 79 -47.38 -10.82 -13.39
C HIS A 79 -46.27 -11.86 -13.54
N ARG A 80 -46.23 -12.61 -14.66
CA ARG A 80 -45.14 -13.55 -14.95
C ARG A 80 -43.79 -12.83 -15.03
N TRP A 81 -43.73 -11.72 -15.78
CA TRP A 81 -42.53 -10.90 -15.88
C TRP A 81 -42.06 -10.36 -14.51
N LEU A 82 -42.98 -9.89 -13.67
CA LEU A 82 -42.64 -9.46 -12.31
C LEU A 82 -42.12 -10.61 -11.43
N HIS A 83 -42.65 -11.82 -11.60
CA HIS A 83 -42.20 -13.01 -10.88
C HIS A 83 -40.79 -13.41 -11.32
N GLU A 84 -40.53 -13.48 -12.63
CA GLU A 84 -39.20 -13.72 -13.21
C GLU A 84 -38.19 -12.67 -12.72
N ALA A 85 -38.53 -11.39 -12.76
CA ALA A 85 -37.68 -10.32 -12.27
C ALA A 85 -37.38 -10.44 -10.74
N LYS A 86 -38.31 -11.00 -9.95
CA LYS A 86 -38.05 -11.29 -8.53
C LYS A 86 -37.09 -12.47 -8.37
N LEU A 87 -37.26 -13.53 -9.15
CA LEU A 87 -36.36 -14.69 -9.16
C LEU A 87 -34.94 -14.27 -9.57
N ASP A 88 -34.78 -13.45 -10.61
CA ASP A 88 -33.48 -12.93 -11.04
C ASP A 88 -32.79 -12.09 -9.96
N ARG A 89 -33.56 -11.24 -9.27
CA ARG A 89 -33.04 -10.46 -8.13
C ARG A 89 -32.64 -11.36 -6.96
N ALA A 90 -33.40 -12.41 -6.68
CA ALA A 90 -33.04 -13.37 -5.64
C ALA A 90 -31.77 -14.14 -6.02
N ALA A 91 -31.68 -14.63 -7.27
CA ALA A 91 -30.52 -15.34 -7.79
C ALA A 91 -29.26 -14.48 -7.75
N THR A 92 -29.34 -13.23 -8.22
CA THR A 92 -28.21 -12.28 -8.15
C THR A 92 -27.80 -11.97 -6.72
N HIS A 93 -28.74 -11.87 -5.78
CA HIS A 93 -28.43 -11.67 -4.36
C HIS A 93 -27.72 -12.88 -3.73
N ILE A 94 -28.17 -14.10 -4.05
CA ILE A 94 -27.54 -15.35 -3.62
C ILE A 94 -26.13 -15.48 -4.21
N GLN A 95 -25.99 -15.28 -5.53
CA GLN A 95 -24.70 -15.33 -6.22
C GLN A 95 -23.70 -14.30 -5.65
N LYS A 96 -24.15 -13.06 -5.40
CA LYS A 96 -23.32 -12.02 -4.78
C LYS A 96 -22.87 -12.40 -3.37
N SER A 97 -23.77 -12.96 -2.56
CA SER A 97 -23.45 -13.42 -1.21
C SER A 97 -22.45 -14.59 -1.22
N TYR A 98 -22.64 -15.55 -2.13
CA TYR A 98 -21.73 -16.67 -2.32
C TYR A 98 -20.33 -16.22 -2.78
N ARG A 99 -20.25 -15.34 -3.80
CA ARG A 99 -18.98 -14.76 -4.26
C ARG A 99 -18.25 -14.04 -3.13
N ARG A 100 -18.97 -13.29 -2.30
CA ARG A 100 -18.39 -12.62 -1.12
C ARG A 100 -17.86 -13.62 -0.09
N LYS A 101 -18.61 -14.69 0.21
CA LYS A 101 -18.16 -15.77 1.11
C LYS A 101 -16.90 -16.46 0.57
N ARG A 102 -16.88 -16.81 -0.72
CA ARG A 102 -15.73 -17.44 -1.39
C ARG A 102 -14.50 -16.55 -1.39
N ALA A 103 -14.64 -15.26 -1.72
CA ALA A 103 -13.54 -14.30 -1.69
C ALA A 103 -12.99 -14.12 -0.27
N ARG A 104 -13.86 -14.08 0.75
CA ARG A 104 -13.44 -14.02 2.16
C ARG A 104 -12.70 -15.28 2.59
N ALA A 105 -13.19 -16.46 2.20
CA ALA A 105 -12.52 -17.72 2.51
C ALA A 105 -11.11 -17.75 1.89
N ALA A 106 -10.99 -17.46 0.58
CA ALA A 106 -9.70 -17.37 -0.10
C ALA A 106 -8.75 -16.37 0.56
N PHE A 107 -9.25 -15.18 0.93
CA PHE A 107 -8.46 -14.18 1.65
C PHE A 107 -7.93 -14.71 3.00
N LEU A 108 -8.78 -15.38 3.78
CA LEU A 108 -8.38 -15.96 5.06
C LEU A 108 -7.33 -17.05 4.87
N THR A 109 -7.45 -17.90 3.84
CA THR A 109 -6.45 -18.93 3.52
C THR A 109 -5.10 -18.28 3.16
N THR A 110 -5.10 -17.26 2.31
CA THR A 110 -3.87 -16.50 2.00
C THR A 110 -3.29 -15.78 3.22
N LEU A 111 -4.15 -15.28 4.12
CA LEU A 111 -3.71 -14.62 5.34
C LEU A 111 -3.03 -15.62 6.30
N VAL A 112 -3.58 -16.83 6.44
CA VAL A 112 -2.96 -17.90 7.24
C VAL A 112 -1.59 -18.27 6.66
N PHE A 113 -1.49 -18.45 5.34
CA PHE A 113 -0.22 -18.72 4.68
C PHE A 113 0.79 -17.57 4.87
N TYR A 114 0.35 -16.31 4.78
CA TYR A 114 1.18 -15.14 5.05
C TYR A 114 1.67 -15.11 6.51
N CYS A 115 0.80 -15.38 7.48
CA CYS A 115 1.19 -15.44 8.90
C CYS A 115 2.18 -16.58 9.16
N GLN A 116 2.00 -17.74 8.53
CA GLN A 116 2.92 -18.88 8.63
C GLN A 116 4.30 -18.55 8.03
N THR A 117 4.33 -17.91 6.86
CA THR A 117 5.58 -17.51 6.21
C THR A 117 6.32 -16.42 7.00
N GLU A 118 5.62 -15.40 7.52
CA GLU A 118 6.21 -14.42 8.43
C GLU A 118 6.74 -15.06 9.72
N ALA A 119 5.99 -15.99 10.33
CA ALA A 119 6.46 -16.73 11.50
C ALA A 119 7.72 -17.55 11.20
N ALA A 120 7.78 -18.20 10.03
CA ALA A 120 8.96 -18.93 9.57
C ALA A 120 10.17 -18.00 9.37
N ILE A 121 9.97 -16.81 8.79
CA ILE A 121 11.04 -15.80 8.62
C ILE A 121 11.57 -15.33 9.99
N VAL A 122 10.67 -15.08 10.95
CA VAL A 122 11.06 -14.69 12.32
C VAL A 122 11.85 -15.80 13.00
N LEU A 123 11.40 -17.06 12.89
CA LEU A 123 12.11 -18.22 13.42
C LEU A 123 13.48 -18.40 12.78
N GLN A 124 13.58 -18.30 11.45
CA GLN A 124 14.84 -18.38 10.73
C GLN A 124 15.81 -17.26 11.15
N ARG A 125 15.31 -16.05 11.33
CA ARG A 125 16.12 -14.91 11.81
C ARG A 125 16.62 -15.14 13.23
N TRP A 126 15.75 -15.63 14.12
CA TRP A 126 16.13 -15.98 15.49
C TRP A 126 17.19 -17.08 15.49
N MET A 127 16.99 -18.18 14.74
CA MET A 127 17.97 -19.27 14.63
C MET A 127 19.33 -18.78 14.11
N ARG A 128 19.36 -17.95 13.06
CA ARG A 128 20.62 -17.37 12.55
C ARG A 128 21.32 -16.52 13.60
N GLY A 129 20.58 -15.71 14.37
CA GLY A 129 21.12 -14.92 15.47
C GLY A 129 21.66 -15.79 16.61
N SER A 130 20.92 -16.82 17.00
CA SER A 130 21.33 -17.76 18.05
C SER A 130 22.58 -18.55 17.65
N VAL A 131 22.66 -19.04 16.42
CA VAL A 131 23.85 -19.75 15.89
C VAL A 131 25.06 -18.83 15.85
N PHE A 132 24.89 -17.58 15.38
CA PHE A 132 25.97 -16.59 15.40
C PHE A 132 26.46 -16.31 16.83
N HIS A 133 25.52 -16.11 17.76
CA HIS A 133 25.86 -15.83 19.16
C HIS A 133 26.56 -17.02 19.83
N LEU A 134 26.13 -18.26 19.55
CA LEU A 134 26.79 -19.47 20.03
C LEU A 134 28.20 -19.61 19.46
N LYS A 135 28.39 -19.35 18.16
CA LYS A 135 29.73 -19.35 17.52
C LYS A 135 30.63 -18.27 18.11
N TRP A 136 30.09 -17.06 18.35
CA TRP A 136 30.82 -15.97 18.99
C TRP A 136 31.22 -16.31 20.43
N LEU A 137 30.30 -16.86 21.23
CA LEU A 137 30.59 -17.32 22.60
C LEU A 137 31.64 -18.43 22.62
N ARG A 138 31.59 -19.38 21.67
CA ARG A 138 32.62 -20.43 21.55
C ARG A 138 33.99 -19.86 21.18
N ARG A 139 34.06 -18.93 20.23
CA ARG A 139 35.32 -18.23 19.87
C ARG A 139 35.86 -17.43 21.05
N ARG A 140 35.00 -16.68 21.74
CA ARG A 140 35.38 -15.89 22.90
C ARG A 140 35.83 -16.76 24.07
N GLY A 141 35.17 -17.90 24.30
CA GLY A 141 35.60 -18.91 25.27
C GLY A 141 36.96 -19.50 24.92
N ALA A 142 37.21 -19.82 23.65
CA ALA A 142 38.51 -20.31 23.18
C ALA A 142 39.63 -19.26 23.34
N GLU A 143 39.35 -17.98 23.03
CA GLU A 143 40.29 -16.87 23.25
C GLU A 143 40.63 -16.68 24.74
N VAL A 144 39.63 -16.74 25.63
CA VAL A 144 39.84 -16.61 27.08
C VAL A 144 40.66 -17.80 27.61
N LEU A 145 40.34 -19.03 27.20
CA LEU A 145 41.11 -20.22 27.58
C LEU A 145 42.54 -20.19 27.02
N ALA A 146 42.74 -19.69 25.80
CA ALA A 146 44.07 -19.50 25.22
C ALA A 146 44.88 -18.44 25.98
N ALA A 147 44.24 -17.34 26.41
CA ALA A 147 44.87 -16.31 27.23
C ALA A 147 45.21 -16.81 28.65
N GLU A 148 44.33 -17.61 29.27
CA GLU A 148 44.57 -18.26 30.56
C GLU A 148 45.69 -19.31 30.46
N ALA A 149 45.73 -20.10 29.39
CA ALA A 149 46.83 -21.03 29.12
C ALA A 149 48.16 -20.29 28.91
N ALA A 150 48.17 -19.21 28.10
CA ALA A 150 49.34 -18.39 27.85
C ALA A 150 49.89 -17.74 29.15
N THR A 151 49.01 -17.20 30.00
CA THR A 151 49.42 -16.63 31.29
C THR A 151 49.95 -17.68 32.27
N CYS A 152 49.40 -18.90 32.25
CA CYS A 152 49.91 -20.03 33.02
C CYS A 152 51.32 -20.43 32.56
N ILE A 153 51.51 -20.59 31.23
CA ILE A 153 52.82 -20.90 30.63
C ILE A 153 53.85 -19.80 30.95
N GLN A 154 53.48 -18.52 30.79
CA GLN A 154 54.35 -17.39 31.11
C GLN A 154 54.75 -17.36 32.59
N ARG A 155 53.82 -17.67 33.51
CA ARG A 155 54.12 -17.77 34.95
C ARG A 155 55.10 -18.91 35.24
N CYS A 156 54.91 -20.07 34.62
CA CYS A 156 55.81 -21.21 34.76
C CYS A 156 57.22 -20.89 34.25
N ILE A 157 57.33 -20.27 33.07
CA ILE A 157 58.62 -19.85 32.50
C ILE A 157 59.31 -18.81 33.40
N ARG A 158 58.60 -17.79 33.87
CA ARG A 158 59.17 -16.78 34.78
C ARG A 158 59.65 -17.40 36.09
N ALA A 159 58.88 -18.33 36.67
CA ALA A 159 59.27 -19.04 37.87
C ALA A 159 60.50 -19.92 37.64
N PHE A 160 60.57 -20.61 36.51
CA PHE A 160 61.73 -21.41 36.11
C PHE A 160 62.99 -20.54 35.95
N LEU A 161 62.89 -19.44 35.19
CA LEU A 161 63.99 -18.50 34.99
C LEU A 161 64.46 -17.88 36.31
N ALA A 162 63.54 -17.48 37.19
CA ALA A 162 63.87 -16.96 38.52
C ALA A 162 64.63 -18.00 39.35
N ARG A 163 64.15 -19.26 39.38
CA ARG A 163 64.85 -20.36 40.08
C ARG A 163 66.24 -20.60 39.49
N GLN A 164 66.36 -20.64 38.16
CA GLN A 164 67.64 -20.82 37.48
C GLN A 164 68.61 -19.67 37.79
N TRP A 165 68.11 -18.43 37.85
CA TRP A 165 68.89 -17.26 38.21
C TRP A 165 69.35 -17.31 39.68
N PHE A 166 68.46 -17.67 40.60
CA PHE A 166 68.83 -17.89 42.00
C PHE A 166 69.82 -19.05 42.17
N HIS A 167 69.68 -20.13 41.40
CA HIS A 167 70.66 -21.23 41.39
C HIS A 167 72.03 -20.77 40.86
N ARG A 168 72.07 -19.94 39.80
CA ARG A 168 73.32 -19.35 39.31
C ARG A 168 73.95 -18.44 40.36
N ILE A 169 73.17 -17.57 41.01
CA ILE A 169 73.66 -16.70 42.10
C ILE A 169 74.19 -17.53 43.28
N ARG A 170 73.52 -18.62 43.67
CA ARG A 170 74.00 -19.54 44.72
C ARG A 170 75.23 -20.34 44.29
N GLY A 171 75.36 -20.63 43.01
CA GLY A 171 76.47 -21.36 42.38
C GLY A 171 77.71 -20.51 42.09
N TYR A 172 77.63 -19.18 42.21
CA TYR A 172 78.81 -18.30 42.17
C TYR A 172 79.70 -18.61 43.39
N ARG A 173 80.65 -19.54 43.19
CA ARG A 173 81.71 -19.84 44.16
C ARG A 173 82.44 -18.56 44.58
N SER A 174 82.50 -17.53 43.75
CA SER A 174 83.09 -16.24 44.10
C SER A 174 82.43 -15.57 45.30
N ALA A 175 81.09 -15.55 45.43
CA ALA A 175 80.41 -14.93 46.58
C ALA A 175 80.68 -15.70 47.89
N GLN A 176 80.67 -17.03 47.86
CA GLN A 176 81.05 -17.85 49.02
C GLN A 176 82.54 -17.75 49.33
N THR A 177 83.40 -17.61 48.31
CA THR A 177 84.85 -17.46 48.47
C THR A 177 85.20 -16.09 49.04
N ILE A 178 84.53 -15.02 48.60
CA ILE A 178 84.61 -13.67 49.17
C ILE A 178 84.13 -13.68 50.63
N GLN A 179 83.00 -14.34 50.93
CA GLN A 179 82.52 -14.47 52.31
C GLN A 179 83.48 -15.29 53.19
N ARG A 180 84.07 -16.37 52.67
CA ARG A 180 85.07 -17.17 53.40
C ARG A 180 86.39 -16.42 53.58
N ALA A 181 86.86 -15.71 52.55
CA ALA A 181 88.07 -14.87 52.58
C ALA A 181 87.90 -13.70 53.56
N TRP A 182 86.74 -13.02 53.54
CA TRP A 182 86.40 -11.98 54.49
C TRP A 182 86.33 -12.52 55.92
N ARG A 183 85.68 -13.66 56.15
CA ARG A 183 85.66 -14.32 57.47
C ARG A 183 87.07 -14.76 57.93
N ARG A 184 87.98 -15.11 57.01
CA ARG A 184 89.38 -15.44 57.32
C ARG A 184 90.21 -14.20 57.64
N SER A 185 90.08 -13.14 56.85
CA SER A 185 90.71 -11.84 57.05
C SER A 185 90.32 -11.24 58.40
N ARG A 186 89.01 -11.28 58.72
CA ARG A 186 88.48 -10.81 60.01
C ARG A 186 89.04 -11.58 61.22
N ARG A 187 89.25 -12.91 61.11
CA ARG A 187 89.88 -13.70 62.18
C ARG A 187 91.36 -13.38 62.37
N ARG A 188 92.09 -13.10 61.28
CA ARG A 188 93.51 -12.69 61.35
C ARG A 188 93.68 -11.28 61.95
N GLY A 189 92.76 -10.36 61.65
CA GLY A 189 92.74 -9.02 62.26
C GLY A 189 92.42 -9.02 63.76
N HIS A 190 91.62 -9.98 64.24
CA HIS A 190 91.27 -10.11 65.66
C HIS A 190 92.48 -10.41 66.57
N VAL A 191 93.51 -11.13 66.10
CA VAL A 191 94.69 -11.43 66.92
C VAL A 191 95.52 -10.16 67.20
N ARG A 192 95.60 -9.22 66.24
CA ARG A 192 96.29 -7.93 66.41
C ARG A 192 95.49 -6.94 67.27
N ILE A 193 94.17 -6.93 67.13
CA ILE A 193 93.28 -6.07 67.92
C ILE A 193 93.21 -6.55 69.38
N ASN A 194 93.25 -7.86 69.63
CA ASN A 194 93.20 -8.41 70.99
C ASN A 194 94.49 -8.15 71.80
N ALA A 195 95.65 -8.03 71.13
CA ALA A 195 96.91 -7.64 71.77
C ALA A 195 96.90 -6.14 72.18
N ALA A 196 96.34 -5.27 71.34
CA ALA A 196 96.18 -3.84 71.66
C ALA A 196 95.10 -3.59 72.74
N MET A 197 94.02 -4.38 72.75
CA MET A 197 92.96 -4.30 73.77
C MET A 197 93.37 -4.82 75.15
N ALA A 198 94.45 -5.61 75.26
CA ALA A 198 94.96 -6.09 76.55
C ALA A 198 95.67 -4.96 77.35
N CYS A 199 96.35 -4.04 76.66
CA CYS A 199 96.98 -2.86 77.29
C CYS A 199 95.96 -1.78 77.69
N LEU A 200 94.91 -1.57 76.88
CA LEU A 200 93.86 -0.58 77.18
C LEU A 200 92.87 -1.03 78.26
N ARG A 201 92.86 -2.32 78.63
CA ARG A 201 91.88 -2.88 79.58
C ARG A 201 92.13 -2.47 81.03
N ARG A 202 93.36 -2.11 81.40
CA ARG A 202 93.69 -1.70 82.77
C ARG A 202 93.24 -0.26 83.10
N GLU A 203 93.08 0.60 82.11
CA GLU A 203 92.54 1.96 82.31
C GLU A 203 91.01 2.05 82.18
N PHE A 204 90.38 1.09 81.51
CA PHE A 204 88.94 1.13 81.19
C PHE A 204 88.03 0.71 82.36
N ASP A 205 88.54 -0.07 83.32
CA ASP A 205 87.74 -0.67 84.40
C ASP A 205 87.20 0.36 85.41
N ALA A 206 87.74 1.59 85.44
CA ALA A 206 87.18 2.69 86.24
C ALA A 206 85.97 3.40 85.59
N THR A 207 85.83 3.34 84.25
CA THR A 207 84.72 3.98 83.49
C THR A 207 83.56 3.04 83.14
N MET A 208 83.70 1.74 83.42
CA MET A 208 82.77 0.71 82.95
C MET A 208 81.51 0.52 83.82
N HIS A 209 81.46 1.09 85.03
CA HIS A 209 80.23 1.03 85.84
C HIS A 209 79.09 1.86 85.23
N ASP A 210 79.37 3.05 84.70
CA ASP A 210 78.36 3.92 84.08
C ASP A 210 77.92 3.44 82.69
N LEU A 211 78.86 2.94 81.88
CA LEU A 211 78.56 2.34 80.57
C LEU A 211 77.84 0.99 80.71
N GLY A 212 78.19 0.19 81.72
CA GLY A 212 77.47 -1.04 82.07
C GLY A 212 76.02 -0.75 82.46
N ALA A 213 75.79 0.26 83.30
CA ALA A 213 74.45 0.72 83.64
C ALA A 213 73.66 1.22 82.41
N LEU A 214 74.29 1.99 81.52
CA LEU A 214 73.69 2.47 80.27
C LEU A 214 73.30 1.32 79.32
N VAL A 215 74.15 0.30 79.16
CA VAL A 215 73.86 -0.85 78.31
C VAL A 215 72.76 -1.72 78.91
N VAL A 216 72.76 -1.94 80.22
CA VAL A 216 71.67 -2.67 80.91
C VAL A 216 70.36 -1.90 80.79
N GLN A 217 70.37 -0.57 80.98
CA GLN A 217 69.18 0.27 80.77
C GLN A 217 68.70 0.25 79.32
N ALA A 218 69.61 0.28 78.33
CA ALA A 218 69.25 0.21 76.90
C ALA A 218 68.63 -1.15 76.53
N VAL A 219 69.19 -2.24 77.05
CA VAL A 219 68.66 -3.59 76.84
C VAL A 219 67.30 -3.75 77.54
N ALA A 220 67.15 -3.25 78.77
CA ALA A 220 65.89 -3.26 79.51
C ALA A 220 64.81 -2.42 78.80
N ARG A 221 65.12 -1.19 78.35
CA ARG A 221 64.21 -0.36 77.55
C ARG A 221 63.86 -1.01 76.21
N GLY A 222 64.82 -1.65 75.55
CA GLY A 222 64.59 -2.42 74.33
C GLY A 222 63.70 -3.64 74.54
N PHE A 223 63.85 -4.34 75.68
CA PHE A 223 62.98 -5.46 76.06
C PHE A 223 61.55 -4.97 76.37
N LEU A 224 61.39 -3.92 77.17
CA LEU A 224 60.10 -3.30 77.46
C LEU A 224 59.43 -2.78 76.18
N GLY A 225 60.19 -2.18 75.26
CA GLY A 225 59.71 -1.75 73.94
C GLY A 225 59.20 -2.92 73.10
N ARG A 226 59.94 -4.04 73.03
CA ARG A 226 59.50 -5.26 72.33
C ARG A 226 58.27 -5.89 72.97
N CYS A 227 58.18 -5.89 74.30
CA CYS A 227 57.00 -6.36 75.03
C CYS A 227 55.77 -5.49 74.75
N ARG A 228 55.92 -4.16 74.75
CA ARG A 228 54.86 -3.21 74.39
C ARG A 228 54.41 -3.40 72.94
N VAL A 229 55.33 -3.57 71.99
CA VAL A 229 54.98 -3.84 70.58
C VAL A 229 54.28 -5.20 70.42
N ARG A 230 54.72 -6.25 71.13
CA ARG A 230 54.01 -7.54 71.13
C ARG A 230 52.59 -7.40 71.67
N MET A 231 52.40 -6.66 72.75
CA MET A 231 51.07 -6.39 73.33
C MET A 231 50.19 -5.62 72.34
N LEU A 232 50.73 -4.56 71.71
CA LEU A 232 50.01 -3.77 70.69
C LEU A 232 49.64 -4.61 69.47
N ARG A 233 50.54 -5.48 68.99
CA ARG A 233 50.25 -6.42 67.89
C ARG A 233 49.17 -7.43 68.27
N LYS A 234 49.16 -7.94 69.50
CA LYS A 234 48.07 -8.80 70.01
C LYS A 234 46.74 -8.03 70.03
N ARG A 235 46.71 -6.80 70.55
CA ARG A 235 45.51 -5.93 70.53
C ARG A 235 45.02 -5.67 69.11
N LEU A 236 45.91 -5.34 68.18
CA LEU A 236 45.59 -5.14 66.77
C LEU A 236 45.02 -6.42 66.14
N ARG A 237 45.59 -7.58 66.45
CA ARG A 237 45.11 -8.88 65.95
C ARG A 237 43.71 -9.20 66.49
N CYS A 238 43.45 -8.94 67.77
CA CYS A 238 42.11 -9.08 68.35
C CYS A 238 41.10 -8.14 67.69
N LEU A 239 41.48 -6.87 67.43
CA LEU A 239 40.64 -5.91 66.71
C LEU A 239 40.35 -6.35 65.28
N LEU A 240 41.36 -6.85 64.55
CA LEU A 240 41.18 -7.37 63.19
C LEU A 240 40.28 -8.61 63.16
N LEU A 241 40.40 -9.50 64.16
CA LEU A 241 39.49 -10.64 64.31
C LEU A 241 38.06 -10.19 64.58
N LEU A 242 37.87 -9.20 65.47
CA LEU A 242 36.55 -8.65 65.79
C LEU A 242 35.93 -7.94 64.58
N GLN A 243 36.73 -7.21 63.79
CA GLN A 243 36.27 -6.62 62.53
C GLN A 243 35.90 -7.68 61.49
N ALA A 244 36.68 -8.77 61.39
CA ALA A 244 36.39 -9.86 60.46
C ALA A 244 35.11 -10.62 60.85
N THR A 245 34.90 -10.90 62.14
CA THR A 245 33.68 -11.56 62.64
C THR A 245 32.47 -10.64 62.47
N TRP A 246 32.59 -9.35 62.76
CA TRP A 246 31.54 -8.36 62.52
C TRP A 246 31.14 -8.28 61.05
N ARG A 247 32.09 -8.19 60.12
CA ARG A 247 31.79 -8.20 58.68
C ARG A 247 31.06 -9.47 58.26
N LYS A 248 31.47 -10.64 58.77
CA LYS A 248 30.77 -11.91 58.53
C LYS A 248 29.36 -11.93 59.12
N TYR A 249 29.14 -11.27 60.26
CA TYR A 249 27.81 -11.13 60.87
C TYR A 249 26.91 -10.22 60.03
N VAL A 250 27.40 -9.05 59.60
CA VAL A 250 26.66 -8.11 58.74
C VAL A 250 26.24 -8.77 57.43
N VAL A 251 27.14 -9.51 56.77
CA VAL A 251 26.82 -10.26 55.56
C VAL A 251 25.74 -11.32 55.82
N ARG A 252 25.82 -12.04 56.95
CA ARG A 252 24.77 -13.01 57.34
C ARG A 252 23.42 -12.32 57.55
N GLN A 253 23.37 -11.16 58.22
CA GLN A 253 22.15 -10.39 58.40
C GLN A 253 21.53 -9.92 57.07
N GLN A 254 22.36 -9.40 56.16
CA GLN A 254 21.90 -9.01 54.82
C GLN A 254 21.36 -10.19 54.03
N GLN A 255 22.00 -11.36 54.11
CA GLN A 255 21.52 -12.58 53.47
C GLN A 255 20.19 -13.05 54.06
N THR A 256 20.01 -12.99 55.38
CA THR A 256 18.75 -13.32 56.06
C THR A 256 17.63 -12.38 55.60
N LYS A 257 17.87 -11.07 55.59
CA LYS A 257 16.91 -10.08 55.07
C LYS A 257 16.53 -10.35 53.61
N ALA A 258 17.52 -10.62 52.75
CA ALA A 258 17.27 -10.98 51.35
C ALA A 258 16.46 -12.27 51.19
N ARG A 259 16.65 -13.27 52.06
CA ARG A 259 15.84 -14.50 52.08
C ARG A 259 14.39 -14.20 52.47
N HIS A 260 14.15 -13.36 53.48
CA HIS A 260 12.81 -12.93 53.86
C HIS A 260 12.10 -12.16 52.74
N GLU A 261 12.79 -11.23 52.08
CA GLU A 261 12.23 -10.50 50.92
C GLU A 261 11.87 -11.43 49.76
N ARG A 262 12.73 -12.42 49.45
CA ARG A 262 12.42 -13.43 48.42
C ARG A 262 11.21 -14.28 48.80
N ARG A 263 11.11 -14.70 50.07
CA ARG A 263 9.95 -15.45 50.58
C ARG A 263 8.66 -14.62 50.48
N PHE A 264 8.71 -13.36 50.88
CA PHE A 264 7.58 -12.43 50.76
C PHE A 264 7.16 -12.24 49.30
N LYS A 265 8.11 -12.01 48.38
CA LYS A 265 7.82 -11.91 46.93
C LYS A 265 7.16 -13.17 46.38
N ARG A 266 7.60 -14.36 46.81
CA ARG A 266 6.98 -15.64 46.42
C ARG A 266 5.55 -15.77 46.94
N ILE A 267 5.29 -15.40 48.19
CA ILE A 267 3.94 -15.40 48.78
C ILE A 267 3.02 -14.43 48.04
N MET A 268 3.48 -13.21 47.76
CA MET A 268 2.69 -12.22 47.01
C MET A 268 2.42 -12.67 45.57
N ALA A 269 3.40 -13.30 44.92
CA ALA A 269 3.19 -13.90 43.60
C ALA A 269 2.16 -15.03 43.64
N ALA A 270 2.23 -15.91 44.64
CA ALA A 270 1.25 -16.98 44.85
C ALA A 270 -0.17 -16.43 45.07
N HIS A 271 -0.33 -15.39 45.91
CA HIS A 271 -1.62 -14.72 46.09
C HIS A 271 -2.17 -14.11 44.79
N ARG A 272 -1.32 -13.45 43.98
CA ARG A 272 -1.73 -12.90 42.68
C ARG A 272 -2.17 -14.00 41.72
N ILE A 273 -1.45 -15.12 41.69
CA ILE A 273 -1.80 -16.29 40.85
C ILE A 273 -3.13 -16.90 41.34
N GLN A 274 -3.31 -17.08 42.64
CA GLN A 274 -4.55 -17.59 43.23
C GLN A 274 -5.74 -16.67 42.95
N ALA A 275 -5.58 -15.36 43.10
CA ALA A 275 -6.62 -14.38 42.77
C ALA A 275 -6.99 -14.40 41.28
N MET A 276 -5.98 -14.46 40.40
CA MET A 276 -6.18 -14.61 38.95
C MET A 276 -6.91 -15.91 38.60
N PHE A 277 -6.55 -17.01 39.25
CA PHE A 277 -7.17 -18.32 39.04
C PHE A 277 -8.62 -18.36 39.53
N ARG A 278 -8.91 -17.82 40.73
CA ARG A 278 -10.28 -17.68 41.25
C ARG A 278 -11.14 -16.83 40.30
N GLY A 279 -10.64 -15.67 39.90
CA GLY A 279 -11.34 -14.82 38.92
C GLY A 279 -11.48 -15.48 37.53
N TYR A 280 -10.53 -16.32 37.11
CA TYR A 280 -10.65 -17.11 35.88
C TYR A 280 -11.73 -18.19 36.00
N GLN A 281 -11.78 -18.92 37.12
CA GLN A 281 -12.82 -19.91 37.38
C GLN A 281 -14.21 -19.27 37.42
N GLU A 282 -14.38 -18.14 38.12
CA GLU A 282 -15.64 -17.39 38.15
C GLU A 282 -16.06 -16.95 36.74
N ARG A 283 -15.14 -16.37 35.95
CA ARG A 283 -15.41 -15.99 34.56
C ARG A 283 -15.73 -17.19 33.68
N ARG A 284 -15.10 -18.34 33.90
CA ARG A 284 -15.37 -19.58 33.15
C ARG A 284 -16.73 -20.17 33.51
N LEU A 285 -17.10 -20.21 34.79
CA LEU A 285 -18.43 -20.62 35.26
C LEU A 285 -19.51 -19.65 34.73
N PHE A 286 -19.24 -18.35 34.75
CA PHE A 286 -20.10 -17.32 34.18
C PHE A 286 -20.27 -17.49 32.66
N ARG A 287 -19.17 -17.72 31.92
CA ARG A 287 -19.22 -18.01 30.48
C ARG A 287 -19.93 -19.32 30.16
N MET A 288 -19.76 -20.37 30.96
CA MET A 288 -20.51 -21.62 30.81
C MET A 288 -22.00 -21.44 31.13
N ALA A 289 -22.34 -20.60 32.11
CA ALA A 289 -23.72 -20.24 32.40
C ALA A 289 -24.35 -19.47 31.22
N ILE A 290 -23.61 -18.55 30.60
CA ILE A 290 -24.04 -17.79 29.41
C ILE A 290 -24.10 -18.68 28.16
N SER A 291 -23.12 -19.55 27.93
CA SER A 291 -23.05 -20.38 26.71
C SER A 291 -24.16 -21.41 26.61
N LYS A 292 -24.79 -21.78 27.74
CA LYS A 292 -25.95 -22.69 27.77
C LYS A 292 -27.29 -22.01 27.47
N SER A 293 -27.39 -20.68 27.42
CA SER A 293 -28.64 -20.01 27.02
C SER A 293 -28.41 -18.65 26.34
N CYS A 294 -28.95 -18.45 25.14
CA CYS A 294 -28.95 -17.17 24.40
C CYS A 294 -29.84 -16.07 25.03
N VAL A 295 -30.29 -16.26 26.26
CA VAL A 295 -31.27 -15.41 26.95
C VAL A 295 -30.53 -14.47 27.91
N PRO A 296 -30.76 -13.14 27.85
CA PRO A 296 -30.20 -12.18 28.80
C PRO A 296 -30.45 -12.58 30.26
N MET A 297 -29.48 -12.31 31.15
CA MET A 297 -29.53 -12.79 32.55
C MET A 297 -30.76 -12.31 33.31
N TYR A 298 -31.23 -11.08 33.06
CA TYR A 298 -32.43 -10.57 33.72
C TYR A 298 -33.70 -11.35 33.35
N LEU A 299 -33.82 -11.83 32.10
CA LEU A 299 -34.91 -12.70 31.65
C LEU A 299 -34.77 -14.13 32.16
N ARG A 300 -33.55 -14.53 32.55
CA ARG A 300 -33.32 -15.84 33.16
C ARG A 300 -33.72 -15.83 34.63
N ALA A 301 -33.36 -14.77 35.35
CA ALA A 301 -33.80 -14.56 36.73
C ALA A 301 -35.33 -14.55 36.85
N SER A 302 -36.05 -14.07 35.82
CA SER A 302 -37.52 -14.11 35.80
C SER A 302 -38.12 -15.45 35.35
N ARG A 303 -37.32 -16.38 34.80
CA ARG A 303 -37.78 -17.70 34.31
C ARG A 303 -37.54 -18.86 35.29
N ILE A 304 -36.86 -18.62 36.41
CA ILE A 304 -36.69 -19.63 37.47
C ILE A 304 -38.07 -19.87 38.09
N ARG A 305 -38.56 -21.11 38.01
CA ARG A 305 -39.93 -21.49 38.44
C ARG A 305 -40.09 -21.49 39.96
N PHE A 306 -39.04 -21.87 40.70
CA PHE A 306 -39.06 -21.94 42.15
C PHE A 306 -38.65 -20.60 42.78
N LYS A 307 -39.50 -20.07 43.68
CA LYS A 307 -39.34 -18.72 44.25
C LYS A 307 -38.09 -18.60 45.13
N GLU A 308 -37.75 -19.64 45.88
CA GLU A 308 -36.56 -19.68 46.74
C GLU A 308 -35.25 -19.67 45.93
N GLU A 309 -35.19 -20.47 44.87
CA GLU A 309 -34.05 -20.49 43.95
C GLU A 309 -33.93 -19.17 43.18
N GLN A 310 -35.05 -18.55 42.84
CA GLN A 310 -35.09 -17.24 42.20
C GLN A 310 -34.50 -16.16 43.13
N MET A 311 -34.84 -16.17 44.42
CA MET A 311 -34.29 -15.25 45.41
C MET A 311 -32.79 -15.45 45.60
N ARG A 312 -32.34 -16.70 45.83
CA ARG A 312 -30.91 -17.02 45.97
C ARG A 312 -30.10 -16.64 44.71
N PHE A 313 -30.67 -16.83 43.53
CA PHE A 313 -30.04 -16.43 42.27
C PHE A 313 -29.96 -14.90 42.12
N ARG A 314 -31.01 -14.18 42.53
CA ARG A 314 -31.02 -12.71 42.51
C ARG A 314 -30.05 -12.12 43.51
N GLU A 315 -29.99 -12.63 44.74
CA GLU A 315 -29.02 -12.19 45.76
C GLU A 315 -27.58 -12.37 45.27
N ARG A 316 -27.27 -13.55 44.74
CA ARG A 316 -25.91 -13.90 44.30
C ARG A 316 -25.46 -13.15 43.04
N PHE A 317 -26.37 -12.75 42.15
CA PHE A 317 -26.04 -12.15 40.85
C PHE A 317 -26.76 -10.81 40.56
N HIS A 318 -27.12 -10.06 41.61
CA HIS A 318 -27.92 -8.83 41.48
C HIS A 318 -27.26 -7.79 40.55
N GLU A 319 -25.96 -7.54 40.68
CA GLU A 319 -25.24 -6.58 39.84
C GLU A 319 -25.25 -7.00 38.37
N GLN A 320 -24.99 -8.28 38.08
CA GLN A 320 -24.93 -8.78 36.71
C GLN A 320 -26.33 -8.82 36.06
N ILE A 321 -27.37 -9.06 36.84
CA ILE A 321 -28.77 -8.94 36.40
C ILE A 321 -29.09 -7.48 36.04
N ALA A 322 -28.72 -6.52 36.90
CA ALA A 322 -28.93 -5.10 36.67
C ALA A 322 -28.19 -4.61 35.41
N TRP A 323 -26.92 -4.98 35.24
CA TRP A 323 -26.14 -4.65 34.05
C TRP A 323 -26.71 -5.27 32.78
N SER A 324 -27.18 -6.53 32.86
CA SER A 324 -27.83 -7.19 31.72
C SER A 324 -29.13 -6.48 31.32
N ALA A 325 -29.93 -6.02 32.29
CA ALA A 325 -31.16 -5.28 32.01
C ALA A 325 -30.84 -3.89 31.42
N ALA A 326 -29.93 -3.15 32.04
CA ALA A 326 -29.49 -1.83 31.59
C ALA A 326 -28.94 -1.88 30.15
N SER A 327 -28.10 -2.87 29.82
CA SER A 327 -27.55 -3.07 28.47
C SER A 327 -28.63 -3.30 27.42
N VAL A 328 -29.67 -4.09 27.74
CA VAL A 328 -30.78 -4.34 26.82
C VAL A 328 -31.67 -3.10 26.66
N ILE A 329 -31.98 -2.40 27.75
CA ILE A 329 -32.72 -1.13 27.72
C ILE A 329 -31.97 -0.10 26.88
N GLU A 330 -30.67 0.07 27.12
CA GLU A 330 -29.82 0.99 26.37
C GLU A 330 -29.80 0.65 24.87
N THR A 331 -29.64 -0.63 24.53
CA THR A 331 -29.65 -1.08 23.13
C THR A 331 -30.99 -0.79 22.47
N LYS A 332 -32.11 -1.04 23.16
CA LYS A 332 -33.46 -0.76 22.64
C LYS A 332 -33.74 0.73 22.53
N TRP A 333 -33.25 1.53 23.48
CA TRP A 333 -33.35 2.98 23.45
C TRP A 333 -32.58 3.57 22.26
N ARG A 334 -31.33 3.14 22.03
CA ARG A 334 -30.56 3.55 20.85
C ARG A 334 -31.28 3.20 19.54
N GLN A 335 -31.82 1.99 19.42
CA GLN A 335 -32.64 1.61 18.26
C GLN A 335 -33.89 2.47 18.10
N TYR A 336 -34.54 2.86 19.20
CA TYR A 336 -35.69 3.75 19.15
C TYR A 336 -35.31 5.16 18.66
N VAL A 337 -34.23 5.73 19.20
CA VAL A 337 -33.69 7.04 18.79
C VAL A 337 -33.34 7.03 17.30
N GLU A 338 -32.60 6.02 16.82
CA GLU A 338 -32.26 5.86 15.40
C GLU A 338 -33.52 5.78 14.52
N ARG A 339 -34.54 5.00 14.93
CA ARG A 339 -35.81 4.91 14.17
C ARG A 339 -36.58 6.22 14.17
N ARG A 340 -36.52 6.99 15.26
CA ARG A 340 -37.18 8.31 15.37
C ARG A 340 -36.51 9.32 14.45
N GLU A 341 -35.18 9.37 14.43
CA GLU A 341 -34.41 10.22 13.52
C GLU A 341 -34.62 9.81 12.05
N ALA A 342 -34.58 8.52 11.75
CA ALA A 342 -34.84 8.01 10.40
C ALA A 342 -36.26 8.37 9.90
N ARG A 343 -37.26 8.39 10.79
CA ARG A 343 -38.62 8.87 10.48
C ARG A 343 -38.64 10.37 10.17
N ARG A 344 -38.02 11.20 11.01
CA ARG A 344 -37.90 12.65 10.75
C ARG A 344 -37.23 12.95 9.41
N VAL A 345 -36.15 12.26 9.07
CA VAL A 345 -35.45 12.42 7.78
C VAL A 345 -36.37 12.02 6.61
N LYS A 346 -37.15 10.95 6.75
CA LYS A 346 -38.14 10.55 5.73
C LYS A 346 -39.25 11.58 5.56
N GLU A 347 -39.75 12.16 6.64
CA GLU A 347 -40.76 13.22 6.59
C GLU A 347 -40.22 14.49 5.91
N MET A 348 -39.01 14.93 6.27
CA MET A 348 -38.35 16.08 5.64
C MET A 348 -38.12 15.86 4.14
N THR A 349 -37.59 14.70 3.76
CA THR A 349 -37.37 14.37 2.34
C THR A 349 -38.69 14.25 1.57
N ALA A 350 -39.75 13.71 2.16
CA ALA A 350 -41.09 13.70 1.57
C ALA A 350 -41.62 15.12 1.35
N ALA A 351 -41.47 16.02 2.33
CA ALA A 351 -41.85 17.42 2.23
C ALA A 351 -41.09 18.13 1.08
N GLU A 352 -39.78 17.94 0.99
CA GLU A 352 -38.96 18.48 -0.11
C GLU A 352 -39.42 17.99 -1.49
N ILE A 353 -39.76 16.69 -1.62
CA ILE A 353 -40.27 16.11 -2.86
C ILE A 353 -41.60 16.75 -3.25
N ILE A 354 -42.52 16.93 -2.30
CA ILE A 354 -43.83 17.56 -2.51
C ILE A 354 -43.63 19.02 -2.93
N GLN A 355 -42.81 19.78 -2.20
CA GLN A 355 -42.51 21.18 -2.53
C GLN A 355 -41.90 21.31 -3.94
N ARG A 356 -40.96 20.44 -4.31
CA ARG A 356 -40.36 20.42 -5.64
C ARG A 356 -41.39 20.11 -6.74
N LYS A 357 -42.27 19.12 -6.52
CA LYS A 357 -43.36 18.80 -7.46
C LYS A 357 -44.31 19.99 -7.62
N PHE A 358 -44.67 20.64 -6.52
CA PHE A 358 -45.56 21.80 -6.53
C PHE A 358 -44.94 22.99 -7.27
N ARG A 359 -43.67 23.31 -7.01
CA ARG A 359 -42.93 24.35 -7.75
C ARG A 359 -42.87 24.06 -9.25
N SER A 360 -42.59 22.82 -9.63
CA SER A 360 -42.57 22.38 -11.04
C SER A 360 -43.95 22.49 -11.70
N TYR A 361 -45.01 22.06 -11.00
CA TYR A 361 -46.38 22.20 -11.46
C TYR A 361 -46.78 23.67 -11.68
N ARG A 362 -46.46 24.55 -10.71
CA ARG A 362 -46.70 26.00 -10.81
C ARG A 362 -45.97 26.61 -12.01
N ALA A 363 -44.70 26.27 -12.22
CA ALA A 363 -43.92 26.73 -13.37
C ALA A 363 -44.52 26.26 -14.70
N ARG A 364 -44.91 24.97 -14.80
CA ARG A 364 -45.58 24.42 -15.98
C ARG A 364 -46.90 25.12 -16.28
N ARG A 365 -47.73 25.34 -15.26
CA ARG A 365 -49.02 26.04 -15.41
C ARG A 365 -48.83 27.47 -15.90
N TRP A 366 -47.86 28.19 -15.33
CA TRP A 366 -47.53 29.55 -15.78
C TRP A 366 -47.02 29.57 -17.22
N PHE A 367 -46.12 28.66 -17.57
CA PHE A 367 -45.58 28.54 -18.94
C PHE A 367 -46.66 28.18 -19.95
N GLN A 368 -47.57 27.26 -19.63
CA GLN A 368 -48.70 26.92 -20.49
C GLN A 368 -49.63 28.12 -20.71
N ALA A 369 -49.93 28.89 -19.66
CA ALA A 369 -50.73 30.10 -19.77
C ALA A 369 -50.03 31.20 -20.60
N TYR A 370 -48.71 31.31 -20.47
CA TYR A 370 -47.89 32.23 -21.29
C TYR A 370 -47.87 31.78 -22.76
N ALA A 371 -47.58 30.51 -23.03
CA ALA A 371 -47.57 29.94 -24.37
C ALA A 371 -48.94 30.07 -25.06
N ALA A 372 -50.05 29.87 -24.34
CA ALA A 372 -51.39 30.09 -24.86
C ALA A 372 -51.61 31.56 -25.27
N ARG A 373 -51.12 32.53 -24.49
CA ARG A 373 -51.14 33.95 -24.85
C ARG A 373 -50.30 34.23 -26.10
N VAL A 374 -49.08 33.72 -26.17
CA VAL A 374 -48.20 33.88 -27.34
C VAL A 374 -48.84 33.29 -28.60
N VAL A 375 -49.44 32.09 -28.51
CA VAL A 375 -50.16 31.47 -29.63
C VAL A 375 -51.37 32.31 -30.06
N LYS A 376 -52.12 32.87 -29.12
CA LYS A 376 -53.24 33.77 -29.41
C LYS A 376 -52.77 35.04 -30.13
N SER A 377 -51.69 35.65 -29.66
CA SER A 377 -51.06 36.82 -30.30
C SER A 377 -50.52 36.48 -31.70
N ALA A 378 -49.85 35.34 -31.86
CA ALA A 378 -49.35 34.87 -33.15
C ALA A 378 -50.49 34.64 -34.15
N LYS A 379 -51.60 34.02 -33.72
CA LYS A 379 -52.80 33.88 -34.57
C LYS A 379 -53.41 35.23 -34.96
N SER A 380 -53.41 36.20 -34.05
CA SER A 380 -53.87 37.57 -34.35
C SER A 380 -52.99 38.24 -35.42
N ILE A 381 -51.67 38.16 -35.26
CA ILE A 381 -50.70 38.68 -36.24
C ILE A 381 -50.86 37.96 -37.58
N GLN A 382 -51.01 36.64 -37.59
CA GLN A 382 -51.23 35.86 -38.82
C GLN A 382 -52.52 36.29 -39.53
N ARG A 383 -53.62 36.54 -38.81
CA ARG A 383 -54.86 37.06 -39.39
C ARG A 383 -54.67 38.44 -40.01
N MET A 384 -53.99 39.34 -39.29
CA MET A 384 -53.66 40.67 -39.79
C MET A 384 -52.79 40.60 -41.07
N VAL A 385 -51.75 39.76 -41.07
CA VAL A 385 -50.86 39.56 -42.24
C VAL A 385 -51.64 38.99 -43.42
N ARG A 386 -52.49 37.98 -43.21
CA ARG A 386 -53.36 37.44 -44.27
C ARG A 386 -54.30 38.50 -44.83
N SER A 387 -54.92 39.32 -43.98
CA SER A 387 -55.76 40.44 -44.42
C SER A 387 -54.98 41.47 -45.24
N ARG A 388 -53.73 41.79 -44.83
CA ARG A 388 -52.86 42.68 -45.61
C ARG A 388 -52.46 42.08 -46.96
N GLN A 389 -52.06 40.81 -46.98
CA GLN A 389 -51.74 40.10 -48.22
C GLN A 389 -52.92 40.06 -49.19
N GLU A 390 -54.15 39.90 -48.68
CA GLU A 390 -55.34 39.92 -49.52
C GLU A 390 -55.63 41.32 -50.07
N ARG A 391 -55.38 42.38 -49.28
CA ARG A 391 -55.41 43.77 -49.76
C ARG A 391 -54.33 44.05 -50.80
N ASP A 392 -53.13 43.50 -50.62
CA ASP A 392 -52.04 43.67 -51.58
C ASP A 392 -52.28 42.88 -52.86
N ARG A 393 -52.89 41.68 -52.79
CA ARG A 393 -53.35 40.92 -53.96
C ARG A 393 -54.43 41.65 -54.72
N THR A 394 -55.41 42.23 -54.04
CA THR A 394 -56.44 43.06 -54.70
C THR A 394 -55.83 44.31 -55.32
N LYS A 395 -54.88 44.99 -54.66
CA LYS A 395 -54.10 46.08 -55.27
C LYS A 395 -53.30 45.62 -56.48
N GLN A 396 -52.62 44.48 -56.40
CA GLN A 396 -51.87 43.90 -57.52
C GLN A 396 -52.79 43.50 -58.67
N TYR A 397 -53.97 42.96 -58.37
CA TYR A 397 -54.98 42.63 -59.37
C TYR A 397 -55.51 43.90 -60.05
N ILE A 398 -55.81 44.96 -59.29
CA ILE A 398 -56.18 46.28 -59.84
C ILE A 398 -55.05 46.85 -60.70
N ALA A 399 -53.80 46.78 -60.23
CA ALA A 399 -52.64 47.22 -60.98
C ALA A 399 -52.38 46.38 -62.24
N GLN A 400 -52.62 45.07 -62.19
CA GLN A 400 -52.58 44.17 -63.34
C GLN A 400 -53.69 44.50 -64.34
N MET A 401 -54.92 44.75 -63.89
CA MET A 401 -56.00 45.21 -64.75
C MET A 401 -55.66 46.55 -65.41
N GLN A 402 -55.15 47.52 -64.65
CA GLN A 402 -54.67 48.80 -65.19
C GLN A 402 -53.51 48.59 -66.18
N ARG A 403 -52.63 47.64 -65.91
CA ARG A 403 -51.52 47.28 -66.80
C ARG A 403 -52.01 46.60 -68.07
N VAL A 404 -52.97 45.68 -68.00
CA VAL A 404 -53.61 45.05 -69.17
C VAL A 404 -54.35 46.11 -69.99
N VAL A 405 -55.01 47.08 -69.36
CA VAL A 405 -55.61 48.23 -70.06
C VAL A 405 -54.54 49.08 -70.76
N LYS A 406 -53.46 49.43 -70.06
CA LYS A 406 -52.32 50.17 -70.65
C LYS A 406 -51.61 49.38 -71.76
N GLU A 407 -51.45 48.08 -71.59
CA GLU A 407 -50.84 47.17 -72.57
C GLU A 407 -51.77 46.98 -73.77
N ALA A 408 -53.07 46.87 -73.59
CA ALA A 408 -54.03 46.86 -74.69
C ALA A 408 -54.01 48.18 -75.47
N GLN A 409 -53.91 49.32 -74.77
CA GLN A 409 -53.76 50.64 -75.38
C GLN A 409 -52.40 50.76 -76.11
N ALA A 410 -51.32 50.26 -75.51
CA ALA A 410 -50.01 50.19 -76.12
C ALA A 410 -49.95 49.20 -77.29
N VAL A 411 -50.72 48.11 -77.28
CA VAL A 411 -50.86 47.16 -78.40
C VAL A 411 -51.61 47.82 -79.53
N LYS A 412 -52.68 48.59 -79.26
CA LYS A 412 -53.34 49.42 -80.29
C LYS A 412 -52.36 50.43 -80.90
N MET A 413 -51.60 51.15 -80.07
CA MET A 413 -50.57 52.09 -80.54
C MET A 413 -49.42 51.39 -81.27
N ASN A 414 -48.99 50.22 -80.81
CA ASN A 414 -47.95 49.41 -81.45
C ASN A 414 -48.44 48.73 -82.72
N GLN A 415 -49.71 48.41 -82.84
CA GLN A 415 -50.31 47.90 -84.07
C GLN A 415 -50.44 49.03 -85.09
N ALA A 416 -50.78 50.25 -84.65
CA ALA A 416 -50.67 51.45 -85.48
C ALA A 416 -49.20 51.71 -85.90
N ALA A 417 -48.25 51.65 -84.96
CA ALA A 417 -46.82 51.81 -85.25
C ALA A 417 -46.28 50.68 -86.12
N ARG A 418 -46.75 49.43 -85.97
CA ARG A 418 -46.39 48.29 -86.84
C ARG A 418 -47.01 48.43 -88.23
N ARG A 419 -48.18 49.05 -88.39
CA ARG A 419 -48.74 49.39 -89.70
C ARG A 419 -47.89 50.47 -90.39
N VAL A 420 -47.51 51.52 -89.64
CA VAL A 420 -46.57 52.57 -90.12
C VAL A 420 -45.19 51.97 -90.44
N GLN A 421 -44.67 51.11 -89.57
CA GLN A 421 -43.38 50.44 -89.78
C GLN A 421 -43.44 49.37 -90.87
N ALA A 422 -44.56 48.68 -91.10
CA ALA A 422 -44.72 47.76 -92.21
C ALA A 422 -44.78 48.52 -93.55
N ALA A 423 -45.42 49.70 -93.57
CA ALA A 423 -45.36 50.62 -94.70
C ALA A 423 -43.92 51.13 -94.94
N TRP A 424 -43.17 51.43 -93.88
CA TRP A 424 -41.77 51.86 -93.98
C TRP A 424 -40.79 50.72 -94.34
N ARG A 425 -41.01 49.51 -93.81
CA ARG A 425 -40.22 48.29 -94.10
C ARG A 425 -40.39 47.83 -95.54
N ARG A 426 -41.55 48.08 -96.16
CA ARG A 426 -41.76 47.86 -97.61
C ARG A 426 -40.91 48.79 -98.47
N LYS A 427 -40.38 49.90 -97.93
CA LYS A 427 -39.55 50.85 -98.69
C LYS A 427 -38.05 50.77 -98.36
N HIS A 428 -37.57 50.76 -97.11
CA HIS A 428 -36.10 50.90 -96.86
C HIS A 428 -35.52 50.27 -95.56
N GLY A 429 -36.11 49.24 -94.94
CA GLY A 429 -35.87 48.96 -93.51
C GLY A 429 -35.24 47.64 -93.03
N GLN A 430 -34.50 46.85 -93.82
CA GLN A 430 -34.03 45.52 -93.38
C GLN A 430 -32.76 45.51 -92.50
N MET A 431 -31.77 46.39 -92.76
CA MET A 431 -30.49 46.43 -92.04
C MET A 431 -30.65 46.82 -90.55
N ALA A 432 -31.51 47.81 -90.26
CA ALA A 432 -31.74 48.29 -88.90
C ALA A 432 -32.38 47.24 -87.97
N HIS A 433 -33.14 46.29 -88.52
CA HIS A 433 -33.72 45.19 -87.76
C HIS A 433 -32.65 44.16 -87.38
N HIS A 434 -31.72 43.86 -88.29
CA HIS A 434 -30.63 42.93 -88.03
C HIS A 434 -29.70 43.44 -86.91
N LEU A 435 -29.33 44.73 -86.95
CA LEU A 435 -28.48 45.35 -85.91
C LEU A 435 -29.15 45.36 -84.53
N ARG A 436 -30.47 45.57 -84.45
CA ARG A 436 -31.20 45.49 -83.17
C ARG A 436 -31.25 44.07 -82.61
N LYS A 437 -31.34 43.05 -83.48
CA LYS A 437 -31.34 41.64 -83.06
C LYS A 437 -29.97 41.25 -82.49
N MET A 438 -28.88 41.68 -83.15
CA MET A 438 -27.50 41.52 -82.67
C MET A 438 -27.29 42.16 -81.28
N ALA A 439 -27.72 43.41 -81.10
CA ALA A 439 -27.61 44.10 -79.81
C ALA A 439 -28.38 43.39 -78.66
N GLN A 440 -29.53 42.80 -78.98
CA GLN A 440 -30.35 42.07 -78.01
C GLN A 440 -29.69 40.75 -77.55
N GLU A 441 -29.02 40.05 -78.47
CA GLU A 441 -28.30 38.81 -78.17
C GLU A 441 -27.07 39.09 -77.27
N GLU A 442 -26.36 40.19 -77.51
CA GLU A 442 -25.21 40.61 -76.71
C GLU A 442 -25.61 41.00 -75.26
N MET A 443 -26.72 41.75 -75.09
CA MET A 443 -27.26 42.06 -73.76
C MET A 443 -27.66 40.80 -72.97
N ASN A 444 -28.18 39.78 -73.64
CA ASN A 444 -28.55 38.52 -73.00
C ASN A 444 -27.30 37.74 -72.53
N GLN A 445 -26.22 37.74 -73.31
CA GLN A 445 -24.95 37.15 -72.90
C GLN A 445 -24.36 37.85 -71.66
N HIS A 446 -24.41 39.18 -71.59
CA HIS A 446 -23.99 39.95 -70.41
C HIS A 446 -24.80 39.62 -69.15
N ARG A 447 -26.11 39.39 -69.28
CA ARG A 447 -26.98 38.99 -68.14
C ARG A 447 -26.61 37.60 -67.61
N VAL A 448 -26.38 36.63 -68.49
CA VAL A 448 -25.96 35.29 -68.10
C VAL A 448 -24.59 35.30 -67.42
N HIS A 449 -23.65 36.08 -67.94
CA HIS A 449 -22.33 36.25 -67.34
C HIS A 449 -22.40 36.88 -65.93
N SER A 450 -23.22 37.92 -65.76
CA SER A 450 -23.44 38.60 -64.48
C SER A 450 -24.11 37.68 -63.45
N ALA A 451 -25.09 36.86 -63.87
CA ALA A 451 -25.74 35.88 -63.01
C ALA A 451 -24.75 34.81 -62.50
N LYS A 452 -23.85 34.32 -63.37
CA LYS A 452 -22.79 33.38 -62.97
C LYS A 452 -21.83 33.98 -61.92
N LYS A 453 -21.43 35.26 -62.07
CA LYS A 453 -20.59 35.98 -61.09
C LYS A 453 -21.28 36.13 -59.72
N ILE A 454 -22.58 36.47 -59.70
CA ILE A 454 -23.36 36.59 -58.46
C ILE A 454 -23.50 35.23 -57.77
N GLN A 455 -23.76 34.16 -58.52
CA GLN A 455 -23.86 32.81 -57.97
C GLN A 455 -22.53 32.35 -57.34
N ALA A 456 -21.40 32.63 -57.98
CA ALA A 456 -20.07 32.33 -57.43
C ALA A 456 -19.81 33.09 -56.10
N PHE A 457 -20.16 34.38 -56.03
CA PHE A 457 -20.04 35.19 -54.82
C PHE A 457 -20.89 34.65 -53.67
N VAL A 458 -22.16 34.29 -53.92
CA VAL A 458 -23.06 33.75 -52.90
C VAL A 458 -22.56 32.40 -52.37
N ARG A 459 -22.07 31.52 -53.25
CA ARG A 459 -21.47 30.22 -52.85
C ARG A 459 -20.25 30.43 -51.95
N ARG A 460 -19.33 31.34 -52.33
CA ARG A 460 -18.15 31.69 -51.53
C ARG A 460 -18.54 32.22 -50.14
N ARG A 461 -19.55 33.11 -50.07
CA ARG A 461 -20.01 33.68 -48.79
C ARG A 461 -20.69 32.65 -47.89
N ARG A 462 -21.41 31.67 -48.47
CA ARG A 462 -22.04 30.56 -47.74
C ARG A 462 -20.99 29.62 -47.15
N HIS A 463 -19.94 29.30 -47.92
CA HIS A 463 -18.83 28.47 -47.47
C HIS A 463 -18.08 29.11 -46.28
N LEU A 464 -17.80 30.43 -46.35
CA LEU A 464 -17.16 31.15 -45.24
C LEU A 464 -18.02 31.17 -43.96
N ARG A 465 -19.34 31.30 -44.07
CA ARG A 465 -20.25 31.21 -42.91
C ARG A 465 -20.28 29.80 -42.32
N GLN A 466 -20.23 28.77 -43.16
CA GLN A 466 -20.17 27.39 -42.70
C GLN A 466 -18.86 27.10 -41.96
N ASN A 467 -17.71 27.57 -42.48
CA ASN A 467 -16.42 27.44 -41.80
C ASN A 467 -16.40 28.14 -40.43
N LYS A 468 -16.97 29.35 -40.30
CA LYS A 468 -17.10 30.03 -39.01
C LYS A 468 -17.93 29.24 -38.00
N ARG A 469 -19.03 28.61 -38.45
CA ARG A 469 -19.85 27.72 -37.60
C ARG A 469 -19.10 26.47 -37.19
N ASN A 470 -18.36 25.85 -38.10
CA ASN A 470 -17.54 24.67 -37.82
C ASN A 470 -16.44 24.99 -36.80
N MET A 471 -15.77 26.15 -36.92
CA MET A 471 -14.78 26.60 -35.93
C MET A 471 -15.41 26.86 -34.56
N ALA A 472 -16.58 27.52 -34.50
CA ALA A 472 -17.30 27.74 -33.24
C ALA A 472 -17.70 26.41 -32.57
N ALA A 473 -18.15 25.43 -33.34
CA ALA A 473 -18.45 24.08 -32.84
C ALA A 473 -17.18 23.35 -32.33
N ALA A 474 -16.06 23.47 -33.04
CA ALA A 474 -14.78 22.91 -32.60
C ALA A 474 -14.28 23.54 -31.30
N MET A 475 -14.37 24.87 -31.17
CA MET A 475 -14.01 25.60 -29.94
C MET A 475 -14.92 25.20 -28.76
N ALA A 476 -16.21 24.99 -28.99
CA ALA A 476 -17.15 24.51 -27.98
C ALA A 476 -16.83 23.08 -27.52
N ASN A 477 -16.42 22.19 -28.43
CA ASN A 477 -15.97 20.85 -28.06
C ASN A 477 -14.69 20.87 -27.23
N ILE A 478 -13.71 21.71 -27.61
CA ILE A 478 -12.47 21.87 -26.85
C ILE A 478 -12.77 22.38 -25.44
N SER A 479 -13.65 23.38 -25.29
CA SER A 479 -14.00 23.92 -23.97
C SER A 479 -14.71 22.90 -23.08
N GLN A 480 -15.60 22.07 -23.64
CA GLN A 480 -16.23 20.97 -22.93
C GLN A 480 -15.21 19.90 -22.47
N MET A 481 -14.25 19.55 -23.33
CA MET A 481 -13.18 18.60 -22.97
C MET A 481 -12.28 19.15 -21.86
N VAL A 482 -11.92 20.44 -21.92
CA VAL A 482 -11.12 21.11 -20.87
C VAL A 482 -11.89 21.17 -19.55
N ALA A 483 -13.19 21.50 -19.58
CA ALA A 483 -14.04 21.52 -18.39
C ALA A 483 -14.19 20.11 -17.78
N ALA A 484 -14.33 19.07 -18.61
CA ALA A 484 -14.38 17.68 -18.16
C ALA A 484 -13.07 17.25 -17.48
N ARG A 485 -11.92 17.60 -18.06
CA ARG A 485 -10.59 17.34 -17.47
C ARG A 485 -10.41 18.06 -16.13
N LEU A 486 -10.79 19.35 -16.04
CA LEU A 486 -10.73 20.12 -14.79
C LEU A 486 -11.64 19.52 -13.71
N ASN A 487 -12.84 19.09 -14.06
CA ASN A 487 -13.76 18.44 -13.12
C ASN A 487 -13.24 17.07 -12.65
N ALA A 488 -12.62 16.28 -13.54
CA ALA A 488 -11.96 15.04 -13.18
C ALA A 488 -10.79 15.28 -12.21
N ALA A 489 -9.94 16.27 -12.50
CA ALA A 489 -8.83 16.66 -11.62
C ALA A 489 -9.31 17.11 -10.24
N LYS A 490 -10.34 17.96 -10.17
CA LYS A 490 -10.97 18.39 -8.89
C LYS A 490 -11.55 17.21 -8.11
N LYS A 491 -12.15 16.23 -8.79
CA LYS A 491 -12.71 15.02 -8.17
C LYS A 491 -11.61 14.13 -7.59
N ILE A 492 -10.51 13.93 -8.32
CA ILE A 492 -9.33 13.21 -7.85
C ILE A 492 -8.71 13.91 -6.64
N GLN A 493 -8.54 15.23 -6.68
CA GLN A 493 -8.02 16.01 -5.55
C GLN A 493 -8.93 15.94 -4.32
N ARG A 494 -10.25 16.03 -4.48
CA ARG A 494 -11.20 15.84 -3.36
C ARG A 494 -11.13 14.43 -2.78
N ASN A 495 -11.10 13.40 -3.61
CA ASN A 495 -10.97 12.02 -3.15
C ASN A 495 -9.63 11.79 -2.43
N TYR A 496 -8.54 12.35 -2.95
CA TYR A 496 -7.23 12.30 -2.31
C TYR A 496 -7.22 13.02 -0.95
N ARG A 497 -7.81 14.22 -0.86
CA ARG A 497 -7.93 14.98 0.40
C ARG A 497 -8.84 14.27 1.41
N ALA A 498 -9.98 13.74 0.98
CA ALA A 498 -10.90 12.97 1.82
C ALA A 498 -10.25 11.67 2.32
N TYR A 499 -9.48 10.99 1.46
CA TYR A 499 -8.67 9.84 1.82
C TYR A 499 -7.59 10.22 2.84
N HIS A 500 -6.85 11.31 2.63
CA HIS A 500 -5.84 11.82 3.56
C HIS A 500 -6.40 12.30 4.92
N ALA A 501 -7.62 12.82 4.94
CA ALA A 501 -8.28 13.30 6.16
C ALA A 501 -8.77 12.14 7.05
N GLY A 502 -9.15 11.01 6.44
CA GLY A 502 -9.63 9.83 7.16
C GLY A 502 -8.54 9.14 8.00
N ARG A 503 -8.95 8.57 9.15
CA ARG A 503 -8.07 7.78 10.06
C ARG A 503 -7.35 6.65 9.32
N LEU A 504 -8.04 6.00 8.38
CA LEU A 504 -7.51 4.90 7.55
C LEU A 504 -6.49 5.39 6.52
N GLY A 505 -6.71 6.53 5.85
CA GLY A 505 -5.73 7.06 4.91
C GLY A 505 -4.50 7.66 5.60
N LYS A 506 -4.62 8.24 6.80
CA LYS A 506 -3.44 8.59 7.64
C LYS A 506 -2.62 7.35 8.01
N ALA A 507 -3.29 6.23 8.35
CA ALA A 507 -2.62 4.96 8.65
C ALA A 507 -1.96 4.36 7.39
N MET A 508 -2.62 4.39 6.24
CA MET A 508 -2.07 3.89 4.97
C MET A 508 -0.91 4.75 4.47
N LEU A 509 -0.96 6.08 4.62
CA LEU A 509 0.17 6.97 4.29
C LEU A 509 1.38 6.71 5.21
N ARG A 510 1.14 6.48 6.50
CA ARG A 510 2.21 6.06 7.42
C ARG A 510 2.80 4.72 6.98
N SER A 511 1.97 3.75 6.59
CA SER A 511 2.43 2.47 6.03
C SER A 511 3.25 2.64 4.75
N LEU A 512 2.80 3.50 3.83
CA LEU A 512 3.50 3.80 2.57
C LEU A 512 4.85 4.50 2.80
N LYS A 513 4.90 5.48 3.70
CA LYS A 513 6.16 6.13 4.12
C LYS A 513 7.10 5.13 4.78
N LEU A 514 6.57 4.22 5.59
CA LEU A 514 7.35 3.18 6.27
C LEU A 514 7.84 2.12 5.27
N SER A 515 7.05 1.78 4.25
CA SER A 515 7.44 0.93 3.12
C SER A 515 8.53 1.57 2.27
N ARG A 516 8.41 2.87 1.92
CA ARG A 516 9.48 3.64 1.26
C ARG A 516 10.77 3.63 2.07
N ARG A 517 10.71 3.95 3.36
CA ARG A 517 11.88 3.90 4.26
C ARG A 517 12.49 2.50 4.36
N LYS A 518 11.68 1.44 4.36
CA LYS A 518 12.16 0.05 4.32
C LYS A 518 12.87 -0.26 3.00
N LYS A 519 12.34 0.22 1.88
CA LYS A 519 12.96 0.07 0.54
C LYS A 519 14.29 0.83 0.46
N GLU A 520 14.34 2.07 0.94
CA GLU A 520 15.57 2.88 1.02
C GLU A 520 16.64 2.19 1.88
N ARG A 521 16.26 1.68 3.07
CA ARG A 521 17.17 0.90 3.92
C ARG A 521 17.65 -0.39 3.26
N ARG A 522 16.79 -1.07 2.49
CA ARG A 522 17.16 -2.27 1.74
C ARG A 522 18.17 -1.94 0.65
N LEU A 523 17.95 -0.86 -0.11
CA LEU A 523 18.87 -0.40 -1.14
C LEU A 523 20.21 0.02 -0.54
N ALA A 524 20.21 0.74 0.59
CA ALA A 524 21.44 1.10 1.31
C ALA A 524 22.23 -0.14 1.75
N ARG A 525 21.57 -1.18 2.29
CA ARG A 525 22.23 -2.46 2.63
C ARG A 525 22.75 -3.19 1.41
N GLN A 526 21.98 -3.22 0.32
CA GLN A 526 22.41 -3.85 -0.93
C GLN A 526 23.64 -3.15 -1.50
N ARG A 527 23.73 -1.82 -1.37
CA ARG A 527 24.89 -1.04 -1.76
C ARG A 527 26.13 -1.41 -0.93
N ILE A 528 26.00 -1.45 0.40
CA ILE A 528 27.09 -1.89 1.29
C ILE A 528 27.55 -3.32 0.97
N ILE A 529 26.61 -4.24 0.71
CA ILE A 529 26.95 -5.62 0.33
C ILE A 529 27.66 -5.65 -1.03
N ALA A 530 27.23 -4.85 -2.00
CA ALA A 530 27.87 -4.78 -3.30
C ALA A 530 29.30 -4.21 -3.20
N GLU A 531 29.50 -3.15 -2.41
CA GLU A 531 30.82 -2.57 -2.12
C GLU A 531 31.74 -3.61 -1.46
N TYR A 532 31.26 -4.32 -0.43
CA TYR A 532 32.02 -5.41 0.20
C TYR A 532 32.35 -6.56 -0.76
N LEU A 533 31.44 -6.93 -1.66
CA LEU A 533 31.70 -8.01 -2.64
C LEU A 533 32.77 -7.61 -3.66
N VAL A 534 32.84 -6.33 -4.02
CA VAL A 534 33.91 -5.78 -4.89
C VAL A 534 35.25 -5.80 -4.14
N GLU A 535 35.29 -5.30 -2.91
CA GLU A 535 36.50 -5.33 -2.07
C GLU A 535 37.01 -6.77 -1.85
N ALA A 536 36.12 -7.68 -1.45
CA ALA A 536 36.47 -9.09 -1.24
C ALA A 536 36.83 -9.84 -2.54
N SER A 537 36.47 -9.31 -3.73
CA SER A 537 36.94 -9.85 -5.01
C SER A 537 38.35 -9.36 -5.34
N ALA A 538 38.67 -8.10 -5.01
CA ALA A 538 40.00 -7.53 -5.17
C ALA A 538 41.02 -8.14 -4.21
N GLU A 539 40.62 -8.40 -2.96
CA GLU A 539 41.46 -9.12 -1.99
C GLU A 539 41.76 -10.55 -2.48
N ARG A 540 40.75 -11.25 -3.00
CA ARG A 540 40.95 -12.60 -3.58
C ARG A 540 41.86 -12.59 -4.80
N SER A 541 41.77 -11.57 -5.67
CA SER A 541 42.71 -11.47 -6.80
C SER A 541 44.15 -11.21 -6.33
N GLN A 542 44.33 -10.37 -5.30
CA GLN A 542 45.65 -10.14 -4.69
C GLN A 542 46.21 -11.40 -4.05
N GLU A 543 45.38 -12.17 -3.34
CA GLU A 543 45.76 -13.47 -2.76
C GLU A 543 46.16 -14.48 -3.84
N THR A 544 45.41 -14.56 -4.95
CA THR A 544 45.78 -15.43 -6.07
C THR A 544 47.09 -15.01 -6.74
N ASP A 545 47.35 -13.71 -6.86
CA ASP A 545 48.61 -13.19 -7.41
C ASP A 545 49.80 -13.50 -6.49
N LEU A 546 49.61 -13.42 -5.17
CA LEU A 546 50.62 -13.80 -4.18
C LEU A 546 50.89 -15.32 -4.19
N LEU A 547 49.84 -16.14 -4.33
CA LEU A 547 49.97 -17.59 -4.48
C LEU A 547 50.68 -17.98 -5.79
N ALA A 548 50.42 -17.26 -6.88
CA ALA A 548 51.14 -17.46 -8.14
C ALA A 548 52.63 -17.12 -8.01
N LYS A 549 52.96 -16.01 -7.33
CA LYS A 549 54.35 -15.61 -7.06
C LYS A 549 55.10 -16.61 -6.18
N THR A 550 54.45 -17.11 -5.14
CA THR A 550 55.06 -18.13 -4.25
C THR A 550 55.27 -19.45 -4.96
N ARG A 551 54.32 -19.89 -5.81
CA ARG A 551 54.52 -21.08 -6.67
C ARG A 551 55.68 -20.91 -7.64
N ALA A 552 55.75 -19.78 -8.35
CA ALA A 552 56.86 -19.50 -9.26
C ALA A 552 58.21 -19.46 -8.54
N ASN A 553 58.25 -18.99 -7.29
CA ASN A 553 59.47 -19.01 -6.49
C ASN A 553 59.84 -20.43 -6.03
N HIS A 554 58.85 -21.24 -5.65
CA HIS A 554 59.06 -22.64 -5.30
C HIS A 554 59.60 -23.45 -6.49
N GLU A 555 59.05 -23.24 -7.68
CA GLU A 555 59.54 -23.83 -8.92
C GLU A 555 60.98 -23.42 -9.24
N LYS A 556 61.35 -22.15 -9.01
CA LYS A 556 62.74 -21.68 -9.16
C LYS A 556 63.69 -22.37 -8.18
N ILE A 557 63.32 -22.46 -6.90
CA ILE A 557 64.12 -23.14 -5.87
C ILE A 557 64.26 -24.62 -6.21
N GLN A 558 63.18 -25.25 -6.68
CA GLN A 558 63.20 -26.66 -7.04
C GLN A 558 64.07 -26.91 -8.29
N ALA A 559 63.95 -26.06 -9.32
CA ALA A 559 64.82 -26.13 -10.50
C ALA A 559 66.30 -25.92 -10.16
N GLU A 560 66.63 -25.05 -9.19
CA GLU A 560 68.01 -24.87 -8.73
C GLU A 560 68.52 -26.10 -7.96
N LYS A 561 67.68 -26.72 -7.12
CA LYS A 561 68.00 -27.99 -6.45
C LYS A 561 68.23 -29.09 -7.46
N ASP A 562 67.34 -29.25 -8.44
CA ASP A 562 67.46 -30.27 -9.48
C ASP A 562 68.71 -30.05 -10.33
N ARG A 563 69.07 -28.79 -10.63
CA ARG A 563 70.32 -28.44 -11.31
C ARG A 563 71.56 -28.81 -10.48
N LYS A 564 71.57 -28.50 -9.18
CA LYS A 564 72.68 -28.88 -8.29
C LYS A 564 72.79 -30.39 -8.09
N GLU A 565 71.67 -31.10 -8.04
CA GLU A 565 71.66 -32.57 -8.02
C GLU A 565 72.19 -33.15 -9.34
N ALA A 566 71.85 -32.56 -10.48
CA ALA A 566 72.40 -32.95 -11.79
C ALA A 566 73.91 -32.68 -11.87
N GLU A 567 74.38 -31.52 -11.42
CA GLU A 567 75.81 -31.18 -11.33
C GLU A 567 76.56 -32.14 -10.38
N ALA A 568 75.96 -32.51 -9.24
CA ALA A 568 76.53 -33.48 -8.32
C ALA A 568 76.58 -34.91 -8.90
N ARG A 569 75.54 -35.32 -9.66
CA ARG A 569 75.52 -36.59 -10.39
C ARG A 569 76.57 -36.61 -11.51
N ALA A 570 76.73 -35.51 -12.25
CA ALA A 570 77.76 -35.35 -13.26
C ALA A 570 79.17 -35.41 -12.64
N ALA A 571 79.42 -34.70 -11.54
CA ALA A 571 80.69 -34.75 -10.81
C ALA A 571 80.98 -36.16 -10.25
N LYS A 572 79.96 -36.89 -9.80
CA LYS A 572 80.11 -38.28 -9.37
C LYS A 572 80.42 -39.22 -10.54
N ALA A 573 79.80 -39.02 -11.70
CA ALA A 573 80.09 -39.78 -12.92
C ALA A 573 81.51 -39.47 -13.44
N GLU A 574 81.95 -38.22 -13.37
CA GLU A 574 83.28 -37.79 -13.74
C GLU A 574 84.36 -38.34 -12.80
N ARG A 575 84.11 -38.35 -11.47
CA ARG A 575 84.95 -39.07 -10.50
C ARG A 575 85.02 -40.56 -10.79
N ARG A 576 83.93 -41.17 -11.23
CA ARG A 576 83.89 -42.59 -11.61
C ARG A 576 84.72 -42.84 -12.88
N ARG A 577 84.67 -41.92 -13.85
CA ARG A 577 85.51 -41.94 -15.06
C ARG A 577 86.99 -41.73 -14.74
N GLN A 578 87.32 -40.81 -13.83
CA GLN A 578 88.69 -40.59 -13.33
C GLN A 578 89.20 -41.78 -12.52
N ALA A 579 88.35 -42.45 -11.72
CA ALA A 579 88.72 -43.67 -11.01
C ALA A 579 88.97 -44.86 -11.96
N LEU A 580 88.22 -44.96 -13.07
CA LEU A 580 88.50 -45.94 -14.12
C LEU A 580 89.81 -45.62 -14.87
N LEU A 581 90.08 -44.35 -15.19
CA LEU A 581 91.34 -43.91 -15.78
C LEU A 581 92.55 -44.08 -14.83
N ALA A 582 92.34 -43.94 -13.52
CA ALA A 582 93.33 -44.23 -12.48
C ALA A 582 93.51 -45.74 -12.20
N ALA A 583 92.55 -46.58 -12.61
CA ALA A 583 92.68 -48.02 -12.57
C ALA A 583 93.48 -48.57 -13.78
N GLU A 584 93.46 -47.87 -14.92
CA GLU A 584 94.29 -48.22 -16.10
C GLU A 584 95.75 -47.76 -15.99
N LYS A 585 96.07 -46.80 -15.11
CA LYS A 585 97.44 -46.39 -14.79
C LYS A 585 97.71 -46.76 -13.33
N ASN A 586 98.41 -47.88 -13.09
CA ASN A 586 98.85 -48.36 -11.77
C ASN A 586 99.75 -47.33 -11.05
N VAL A 587 99.14 -46.26 -10.53
CA VAL A 587 99.77 -45.25 -9.68
C VAL A 587 98.78 -44.90 -8.59
N ARG A 588 99.07 -45.34 -7.37
CA ARG A 588 98.30 -45.00 -6.15
C ARG A 588 98.25 -43.47 -6.01
N PRO A 589 97.08 -42.82 -6.00
CA PRO A 589 97.01 -41.40 -5.69
C PRO A 589 97.01 -41.20 -4.17
N VAL A 590 97.94 -40.35 -3.75
CA VAL A 590 98.09 -39.79 -2.41
C VAL A 590 96.79 -39.12 -1.95
N THR A 591 96.34 -39.46 -0.75
CA THR A 591 95.22 -38.82 -0.06
C THR A 591 95.62 -37.41 0.36
N ILE A 592 95.44 -36.42 -0.52
CA ILE A 592 95.54 -35.01 -0.14
C ILE A 592 94.19 -34.59 0.46
N LEU A 593 94.21 -34.29 1.77
CA LEU A 593 93.12 -33.62 2.47
C LEU A 593 92.82 -32.27 1.78
N PRO A 594 91.59 -31.98 1.33
CA PRO A 594 91.29 -30.69 0.75
C PRO A 594 91.26 -29.61 1.84
N SER A 595 92.16 -28.64 1.70
CA SER A 595 92.17 -27.38 2.43
C SER A 595 90.82 -26.66 2.27
N LYS A 596 90.31 -26.09 3.37
CA LYS A 596 89.18 -25.17 3.43
C LYS A 596 89.20 -24.16 2.27
N LYS A 597 88.36 -24.37 1.25
CA LYS A 597 87.98 -23.28 0.35
C LYS A 597 87.07 -22.34 1.13
N LYS A 598 87.49 -21.08 1.29
CA LYS A 598 86.67 -19.99 1.80
C LYS A 598 85.40 -19.91 0.96
N ALA A 599 84.26 -20.24 1.55
CA ALA A 599 82.96 -19.99 0.95
C ALA A 599 82.81 -18.49 0.70
N SER A 600 82.59 -18.14 -0.56
CA SER A 600 82.27 -16.78 -1.01
C SER A 600 81.03 -16.27 -0.29
N LYS A 601 81.07 -15.00 0.08
CA LYS A 601 80.13 -14.27 0.94
C LYS A 601 78.68 -14.09 0.41
N THR A 602 78.18 -14.95 -0.48
CA THR A 602 76.90 -14.70 -1.21
C THR A 602 76.07 -15.98 -1.35
N ALA A 603 75.64 -16.57 -0.22
CA ALA A 603 74.71 -17.71 -0.21
C ALA A 603 73.34 -17.39 0.40
N TRP A 604 73.04 -16.12 0.69
CA TRP A 604 71.74 -15.73 1.24
C TRP A 604 70.77 -15.37 0.11
N ILE A 605 69.69 -16.13 -0.01
CA ILE A 605 68.65 -15.93 -1.03
C ILE A 605 67.44 -15.26 -0.40
N GLU A 606 66.90 -14.25 -1.07
CA GLU A 606 65.66 -13.58 -0.66
C GLU A 606 64.44 -14.50 -0.82
N ALA A 607 63.70 -14.69 0.27
CA ALA A 607 62.50 -15.50 0.38
C ALA A 607 61.38 -14.72 1.08
N TRP A 608 60.15 -15.20 0.93
CA TRP A 608 58.95 -14.56 1.50
C TRP A 608 58.11 -15.62 2.23
N ASP A 609 57.59 -15.29 3.40
CA ASP A 609 56.75 -16.20 4.19
C ASP A 609 55.27 -16.13 3.76
N GLY A 610 54.43 -17.00 4.35
CA GLY A 610 52.98 -17.03 4.08
C GLY A 610 52.21 -15.79 4.54
N ASP A 611 52.87 -14.90 5.29
CA ASP A 611 52.33 -13.65 5.82
C ASP A 611 52.86 -12.42 5.06
N GLY A 612 53.67 -12.62 4.02
CA GLY A 612 54.21 -11.54 3.16
C GLY A 612 55.43 -10.81 3.72
N ASN A 613 56.11 -11.36 4.72
CA ASN A 613 57.34 -10.81 5.28
C ASN A 613 58.56 -11.34 4.51
N LYS A 614 59.52 -10.45 4.25
CA LYS A 614 60.78 -10.75 3.58
C LYS A 614 61.76 -11.38 4.57
N TYR A 615 62.33 -12.54 4.23
CA TYR A 615 63.42 -13.19 4.97
C TYR A 615 64.50 -13.71 4.02
N PHE A 616 65.65 -14.06 4.56
CA PHE A 616 66.78 -14.60 3.81
C PHE A 616 67.03 -16.05 4.24
N TYR A 617 67.14 -16.94 3.26
CA TYR A 617 67.39 -18.36 3.46
C TYR A 617 68.77 -18.73 2.93
N ASN A 618 69.55 -19.48 3.71
CA ASN A 618 70.81 -20.04 3.25
C ASN A 618 70.61 -21.53 2.90
N PRO A 619 70.67 -21.92 1.61
CA PRO A 619 70.46 -23.29 1.19
C PRO A 619 71.61 -24.23 1.57
N GLU A 620 72.80 -23.69 1.90
CA GLU A 620 73.95 -24.51 2.30
C GLU A 620 73.86 -24.95 3.77
N THR A 621 73.34 -24.10 4.65
CA THR A 621 73.23 -24.38 6.09
C THR A 621 71.82 -24.78 6.53
N GLY A 622 70.80 -24.46 5.73
CA GLY A 622 69.39 -24.66 6.08
C GLY A 622 68.84 -23.62 7.06
N GLU A 623 69.61 -22.57 7.36
CA GLU A 623 69.22 -21.51 8.31
C GLU A 623 68.40 -20.41 7.62
N SER A 624 67.44 -19.85 8.36
CA SER A 624 66.65 -18.68 7.93
C SER A 624 66.85 -17.50 8.89
N ARG A 625 66.93 -16.28 8.34
CA ARG A 625 67.08 -15.04 9.11
C ARG A 625 66.29 -13.89 8.49
N TRP A 626 65.88 -12.93 9.31
CA TRP A 626 65.03 -11.80 8.87
C TRP A 626 65.81 -10.60 8.33
N THR A 627 67.12 -10.51 8.58
CA THR A 627 68.00 -9.41 8.15
C THR A 627 69.38 -9.94 7.73
N ILE A 628 70.10 -9.23 6.84
CA ILE A 628 71.42 -9.64 6.32
C ILE A 628 72.59 -9.31 7.28
N GLU A 629 72.36 -8.51 8.33
CA GLU A 629 73.40 -8.08 9.28
C GLU A 629 74.16 -9.23 9.96
#